data_AF-A0A5N6JZ80-F1
#
_entry.id   AF-A0A5N6JZ80-F1
#
_cell.length_a   1.000
_cell.length_b   1.000
_cell.length_c   1.000
_cell.angle_alpha   90.00
_cell.angle_beta   90.00
_cell.angle_gamma   90.00
#
_symmetry.space_group_name_H-M   'P 1'
#
loop_
_entity.id
_entity.type
_entity.pdbx_description
1 polymer ?
#
loop_
_entity_poly.entity_id
_entity_poly.type
_entity_poly.pdbx_seq_one_letter_code
_entity_poly.pdbx_strand_id
1 'polypeptide(L)'
;MNSPQASPRAIIFDIGDVLLKWSATTTTTIPSRKLRDVLSTPIWFKYERGGINRDVCCEMSAQKFSLSTNEIAEAAEQARESLQPDHSTISFIRELRRNPAIQVYAMSNIGKEDFEELGTKADWLLFDCVFTSASAGTRKPELGFYSHVLNRIGLAANQVIFIDDKDENADAARTLGIRGLVFGDWTVDTLREIFYSPIGKGWRWLYQNANQCGSTTTSGITFADNFAKLLIVDILQDRSLIDISWGSSKTWNFFVDKDERGYFPDDLDTTSLALIALQPSTKTVSSVLNKMSEYVNDDGAFQVIIMALPEEQ
;
A
#
# COMPACT_ATOMS: atom_id res chain seq x y z
N MET A 1 -0.34 17.53 -16.15
CA MET A 1 0.23 16.18 -16.37
C MET A 1 -0.08 15.39 -15.12
N ASN A 2 -0.83 14.29 -15.21
CA ASN A 2 -1.04 13.41 -14.06
C ASN A 2 0.33 12.85 -13.67
N SER A 3 0.76 13.06 -12.42
CA SER A 3 1.94 12.39 -11.88
C SER A 3 1.81 10.89 -12.15
N PRO A 4 2.86 10.20 -12.63
CA PRO A 4 2.80 8.77 -12.86
C PRO A 4 2.40 8.12 -11.54
N GLN A 5 1.21 7.52 -11.52
CA GLN A 5 0.70 6.91 -10.32
C GLN A 5 1.53 5.66 -10.05
N ALA A 6 2.24 5.64 -8.92
CA ALA A 6 3.08 4.53 -8.53
C ALA A 6 2.30 3.21 -8.60
N SER A 7 2.98 2.14 -9.01
CA SER A 7 2.32 0.85 -9.07
C SER A 7 1.93 0.40 -7.66
N PRO A 8 0.66 0.02 -7.44
CA PRO A 8 0.20 -0.38 -6.12
C PRO A 8 0.95 -1.61 -5.60
N ARG A 9 1.26 -1.57 -4.30
CA ARG A 9 1.86 -2.68 -3.53
C ARG A 9 0.87 -3.29 -2.55
N ALA A 10 -0.19 -2.56 -2.23
CA ALA A 10 -1.23 -3.05 -1.33
C ALA A 10 -2.63 -2.72 -1.82
N ILE A 11 -3.56 -3.55 -1.36
CA ILE A 11 -5.00 -3.36 -1.56
C ILE A 11 -5.66 -3.49 -0.20
N ILE A 12 -6.53 -2.53 0.12
CA ILE A 12 -7.36 -2.53 1.32
C ILE A 12 -8.81 -2.68 0.86
N PHE A 13 -9.48 -3.73 1.31
CA PHE A 13 -10.89 -3.98 1.03
C PHE A 13 -11.76 -3.58 2.22
N ASP A 14 -12.92 -2.97 1.97
CA ASP A 14 -14.01 -3.01 2.93
C ASP A 14 -14.52 -4.45 3.11
N ILE A 15 -15.18 -4.68 4.24
CA ILE A 15 -15.80 -5.96 4.58
C ILE A 15 -17.29 -5.96 4.21
N GLY A 16 -18.05 -4.97 4.70
CA GLY A 16 -19.49 -4.89 4.45
C GLY A 16 -19.78 -4.58 2.99
N ASP A 17 -20.74 -5.29 2.38
CA ASP A 17 -21.18 -5.11 1.00
C ASP A 17 -20.10 -5.26 -0.10
N VAL A 18 -18.86 -5.57 0.29
CA VAL A 18 -17.73 -5.93 -0.59
C VAL A 18 -17.36 -7.41 -0.44
N LEU A 19 -17.13 -7.87 0.79
CA LEU A 19 -16.81 -9.27 1.10
C LEU A 19 -18.01 -10.04 1.63
N LEU A 20 -18.84 -9.37 2.41
CA LEU A 20 -20.00 -9.93 3.06
C LEU A 20 -21.22 -9.13 2.65
N LYS A 21 -22.12 -9.76 1.89
CA LYS A 21 -23.37 -9.14 1.44
C LYS A 21 -24.50 -9.48 2.39
N TRP A 22 -25.37 -8.52 2.68
CA TRP A 22 -26.60 -8.80 3.42
C TRP A 22 -27.51 -9.74 2.62
N SER A 23 -28.11 -10.73 3.28
CA SER A 23 -29.21 -11.48 2.70
C SER A 23 -30.48 -10.63 2.72
N ALA A 24 -31.27 -10.69 1.64
CA ALA A 24 -32.56 -10.01 1.56
C ALA A 24 -33.61 -10.58 2.55
N THR A 25 -33.35 -11.77 3.10
CA THR A 25 -34.25 -12.45 4.02
C THR A 25 -33.80 -12.20 5.46
N THR A 26 -34.49 -11.29 6.15
CA THR A 26 -34.36 -11.11 7.60
C THR A 26 -35.72 -11.33 8.25
N THR A 27 -35.73 -11.95 9.43
CA THR A 27 -36.96 -12.25 10.20
C THR A 27 -37.27 -11.16 11.24
N THR A 28 -36.57 -10.03 11.19
CA THR A 28 -36.63 -9.01 12.23
C THR A 28 -37.91 -8.18 12.15
N THR A 29 -38.42 -7.77 13.30
CA THR A 29 -39.57 -6.86 13.44
C THR A 29 -39.25 -5.44 12.96
N ILE A 30 -37.97 -5.05 12.92
CA ILE A 30 -37.53 -3.75 12.42
C ILE A 30 -37.33 -3.81 10.89
N PRO A 31 -38.02 -2.96 10.11
CA PRO A 31 -37.79 -2.86 8.67
C PRO A 31 -36.34 -2.44 8.35
N SER A 32 -35.74 -2.99 7.31
CA SER A 32 -34.33 -2.77 6.94
C SER A 32 -33.95 -1.28 6.79
N ARG A 33 -34.88 -0.45 6.30
CA ARG A 33 -34.67 1.00 6.21
C ARG A 33 -34.51 1.64 7.59
N LYS A 34 -35.37 1.28 8.55
CA LYS A 34 -35.30 1.81 9.92
C LYS A 34 -34.03 1.33 10.62
N LEU A 35 -33.61 0.08 10.40
CA LEU A 35 -32.33 -0.41 10.90
C LEU A 35 -31.17 0.40 10.31
N ARG A 36 -31.16 0.65 9.00
CA ARG A 36 -30.14 1.52 8.37
C ARG A 36 -30.09 2.91 8.98
N ASP A 37 -31.25 3.50 9.30
CA ASP A 37 -31.32 4.80 9.99
C ASP A 37 -30.69 4.73 11.39
N VAL A 38 -30.89 3.62 12.14
CA VAL A 38 -30.26 3.37 13.45
C VAL A 38 -28.74 3.27 13.32
N LEU A 39 -28.25 2.45 12.38
CA LEU A 39 -26.81 2.23 12.14
C LEU A 39 -26.10 3.50 11.65
N SER A 40 -26.83 4.45 11.08
CA SER A 40 -26.30 5.71 10.55
C SER A 40 -26.31 6.85 11.57
N THR A 41 -26.41 6.54 12.87
CA THR A 41 -26.45 7.57 13.93
C THR A 41 -25.10 7.79 14.61
N PRO A 42 -24.89 8.98 15.22
CA PRO A 42 -23.72 9.23 16.07
C PRO A 42 -23.57 8.25 17.24
N ILE A 43 -24.68 7.64 17.70
CA ILE A 43 -24.68 6.62 18.75
C ILE A 43 -23.95 5.38 18.22
N TRP A 44 -24.39 4.88 17.06
CA TRP A 44 -23.77 3.73 16.42
C TRP A 44 -22.33 4.00 16.00
N PHE A 45 -22.03 5.20 15.49
CA PHE A 45 -20.65 5.59 15.17
C PHE A 45 -19.74 5.65 16.40
N LYS A 46 -20.29 5.95 17.58
CA LYS A 46 -19.53 5.90 18.85
C LYS A 46 -19.23 4.45 19.24
N TYR A 47 -20.17 3.53 19.02
CA TYR A 47 -19.96 2.09 19.19
C TYR A 47 -18.93 1.53 18.20
N GLU A 48 -19.06 1.86 16.91
CA GLU A 48 -18.09 1.48 15.88
C GLU A 48 -16.68 1.97 16.18
N ARG A 49 -16.51 3.11 16.85
CA ARG A 49 -15.19 3.63 17.29
C ARG A 49 -14.71 3.04 18.62
N GLY A 50 -15.44 2.09 19.22
CA GLY A 50 -15.10 1.51 20.52
C GLY A 50 -15.31 2.45 21.71
N GLY A 51 -16.04 3.56 21.54
CA GLY A 51 -16.28 4.56 22.58
C GLY A 51 -17.43 4.20 23.55
N ILE A 52 -18.23 3.20 23.21
CA ILE A 52 -19.25 2.55 24.06
C ILE A 52 -19.29 1.06 23.69
N ASN A 53 -19.84 0.22 24.56
CA ASN A 53 -20.08 -1.20 24.28
C ASN A 53 -21.43 -1.39 23.56
N ARG A 54 -21.69 -2.61 23.09
CA ARG A 54 -22.91 -2.94 22.33
C ARG A 54 -24.20 -2.70 23.13
N ASP A 55 -24.23 -3.08 24.41
CA ASP A 55 -25.41 -2.95 25.27
C ASP A 55 -25.84 -1.49 25.41
N VAL A 56 -24.88 -0.61 25.74
CA VAL A 56 -25.12 0.84 25.84
C VAL A 56 -25.54 1.42 24.48
N CYS A 57 -24.97 0.94 23.38
CA CYS A 57 -25.37 1.36 22.04
C CYS A 57 -26.84 1.01 21.75
N CYS A 58 -27.27 -0.20 22.10
CA CYS A 58 -28.65 -0.65 21.92
C CYS A 58 -29.62 0.13 22.80
N GLU A 59 -29.29 0.37 24.07
CA GLU A 59 -30.12 1.16 24.99
C GLU A 59 -30.32 2.61 24.51
N MET A 60 -29.23 3.28 24.11
CA MET A 60 -29.30 4.66 23.61
C MET A 60 -30.07 4.74 22.28
N SER A 61 -29.91 3.74 21.41
CA SER A 61 -30.63 3.64 20.14
C SER A 61 -32.12 3.39 20.37
N ALA A 62 -32.47 2.49 21.29
CA ALA A 62 -33.84 2.19 21.69
C ALA A 62 -34.57 3.46 22.18
N GLN A 63 -33.93 4.23 23.07
CA GLN A 63 -34.46 5.52 23.53
C GLN A 63 -34.69 6.50 22.36
N LYS A 64 -33.71 6.65 21.47
CA LYS A 64 -33.79 7.59 20.35
C LYS A 64 -34.89 7.26 19.34
N PHE A 65 -35.10 5.97 19.06
CA PHE A 65 -36.05 5.52 18.03
C PHE A 65 -37.39 5.05 18.59
N SER A 66 -37.60 5.22 19.91
CA SER A 66 -38.80 4.75 20.64
C SER A 66 -39.09 3.28 20.38
N LEU A 67 -38.05 2.46 20.48
CA LEU A 67 -38.07 1.00 20.36
C LEU A 67 -37.60 0.39 21.68
N SER A 68 -37.78 -0.93 21.85
CA SER A 68 -37.14 -1.65 22.95
C SER A 68 -35.67 -1.98 22.64
N THR A 69 -34.84 -2.11 23.67
CA THR A 69 -33.44 -2.53 23.54
C THR A 69 -33.32 -3.88 22.84
N ASN A 70 -34.21 -4.82 23.16
CA ASN A 70 -34.22 -6.15 22.54
C ASN A 70 -34.51 -6.08 21.04
N GLU A 71 -35.47 -5.26 20.60
CA GLU A 71 -35.75 -5.12 19.16
C GLU A 71 -34.53 -4.59 18.38
N ILE A 72 -33.78 -3.63 18.94
CA ILE A 72 -32.55 -3.12 18.32
C ILE A 72 -31.46 -4.19 18.28
N ALA A 73 -31.24 -4.88 19.39
CA ALA A 73 -30.22 -5.91 19.52
C ALA A 73 -30.50 -7.09 18.57
N GLU A 74 -31.72 -7.62 18.57
CA GLU A 74 -32.15 -8.71 17.69
C GLU A 74 -32.06 -8.31 16.21
N ALA A 75 -32.48 -7.09 15.85
CA ALA A 75 -32.38 -6.64 14.46
C ALA A 75 -30.93 -6.52 13.99
N ALA A 76 -30.04 -5.98 14.82
CA ALA A 76 -28.61 -5.88 14.51
C ALA A 76 -27.94 -7.26 14.42
N GLU A 77 -28.25 -8.16 15.35
CA GLU A 77 -27.77 -9.54 15.34
C GLU A 77 -28.24 -10.29 14.09
N GLN A 78 -29.54 -10.32 13.82
CA GLN A 78 -30.07 -11.00 12.63
C GLN A 78 -29.50 -10.41 11.34
N ALA A 79 -29.29 -9.10 11.29
CA ALA A 79 -28.65 -8.48 10.15
C ALA A 79 -27.20 -9.03 9.99
N ARG A 80 -26.40 -9.07 11.06
CA ARG A 80 -25.06 -9.70 11.04
C ARG A 80 -25.13 -11.17 10.65
N GLU A 81 -26.15 -11.89 11.10
CA GLU A 81 -26.32 -13.29 10.76
C GLU A 81 -26.66 -13.54 9.30
N SER A 82 -27.32 -12.58 8.68
CA SER A 82 -27.72 -12.62 7.28
C SER A 82 -26.56 -12.43 6.30
N LEU A 83 -25.38 -12.02 6.79
CA LEU A 83 -24.18 -11.80 5.98
C LEU A 83 -23.72 -13.08 5.29
N GLN A 84 -23.62 -13.02 3.96
CA GLN A 84 -23.13 -14.11 3.13
C GLN A 84 -21.82 -13.74 2.44
N PRO A 85 -20.85 -14.66 2.38
CA PRO A 85 -19.59 -14.41 1.69
C PRO A 85 -19.78 -14.23 0.17
N ASP A 86 -19.17 -13.19 -0.38
CA ASP A 86 -18.98 -13.05 -1.83
C ASP A 86 -17.83 -13.96 -2.28
N HIS A 87 -18.19 -15.15 -2.75
CA HIS A 87 -17.23 -16.15 -3.21
C HIS A 87 -16.35 -15.67 -4.38
N SER A 88 -16.85 -14.74 -5.22
CA SER A 88 -16.07 -14.19 -6.34
C SER A 88 -14.94 -13.31 -5.81
N THR A 89 -15.27 -12.35 -4.94
CA THR A 89 -14.30 -11.46 -4.32
C THR A 89 -13.29 -12.24 -3.46
N ILE A 90 -13.76 -13.21 -2.67
CA ILE A 90 -12.90 -14.07 -1.84
C ILE A 90 -11.94 -14.90 -2.69
N SER A 91 -12.41 -15.48 -3.80
CA SER A 91 -11.56 -16.23 -4.72
C SER A 91 -10.47 -15.34 -5.32
N PHE A 92 -10.82 -14.11 -5.69
CA PHE A 92 -9.87 -13.15 -6.22
C PHE A 92 -8.84 -12.69 -5.17
N ILE A 93 -9.24 -12.47 -3.92
CA ILE A 93 -8.31 -12.18 -2.82
C ILE A 93 -7.32 -13.32 -2.62
N ARG A 94 -7.77 -14.57 -2.67
CA ARG A 94 -6.88 -15.75 -2.62
C ARG A 94 -5.90 -15.77 -3.79
N GLU A 95 -6.34 -15.38 -4.98
CA GLU A 95 -5.48 -15.26 -6.16
C GLU A 95 -4.39 -14.18 -5.96
N LEU A 96 -4.77 -13.00 -5.46
CA LEU A 96 -3.83 -11.92 -5.14
C LEU A 96 -2.77 -12.37 -4.13
N ARG A 97 -3.19 -13.06 -3.06
CA ARG A 97 -2.30 -13.57 -2.00
C ARG A 97 -1.31 -14.63 -2.44
N ARG A 98 -1.51 -15.28 -3.60
CA ARG A 98 -0.48 -16.16 -4.17
C ARG A 98 0.80 -15.40 -4.51
N ASN A 99 0.73 -14.07 -4.62
CA ASN A 99 1.88 -13.23 -4.86
C ASN A 99 2.31 -12.51 -3.57
N PRO A 100 3.47 -12.85 -2.97
CA PRO A 100 3.91 -12.26 -1.71
C PRO A 100 4.29 -10.78 -1.82
N ALA A 101 4.41 -10.21 -3.03
CA ALA A 101 4.65 -8.78 -3.21
C ALA A 101 3.37 -7.94 -3.23
N ILE A 102 2.19 -8.56 -3.17
CA ILE A 102 0.91 -7.87 -3.03
C ILE A 102 0.45 -8.06 -1.60
N GLN A 103 0.40 -6.97 -0.84
CA GLN A 103 -0.15 -6.99 0.52
C GLN A 103 -1.65 -6.76 0.45
N VAL A 104 -2.42 -7.57 1.17
CA VAL A 104 -3.88 -7.55 1.13
C VAL A 104 -4.41 -7.34 2.53
N TYR A 105 -5.16 -6.26 2.72
CA TYR A 105 -5.71 -5.85 4.02
C TYR A 105 -7.21 -5.69 3.95
N ALA A 106 -7.86 -5.70 5.11
CA ALA A 106 -9.25 -5.29 5.24
C ALA A 106 -9.38 -4.08 6.18
N MET A 107 -10.38 -3.23 5.94
CA MET A 107 -10.66 -2.04 6.74
C MET A 107 -12.16 -1.83 6.88
N SER A 108 -12.69 -2.00 8.09
CA SER A 108 -14.14 -2.01 8.34
C SER A 108 -14.57 -1.11 9.48
N ASN A 109 -15.73 -0.47 9.30
CA ASN A 109 -16.45 0.18 10.38
C ASN A 109 -17.27 -0.87 11.12
N ILE A 110 -16.78 -1.31 12.27
CA ILE A 110 -17.40 -2.38 13.04
C ILE A 110 -17.06 -2.21 14.52
N GLY A 111 -18.06 -2.43 15.38
CA GLY A 111 -17.88 -2.47 16.83
C GLY A 111 -17.05 -3.68 17.27
N LYS A 112 -16.47 -3.62 18.47
CA LYS A 112 -15.53 -4.64 18.94
C LYS A 112 -16.20 -6.01 19.07
N GLU A 113 -17.34 -6.06 19.74
CA GLU A 113 -18.10 -7.29 20.00
C GLU A 113 -18.63 -7.89 18.69
N ASP A 114 -19.07 -7.04 17.77
CA ASP A 114 -19.54 -7.46 16.44
C ASP A 114 -18.42 -8.10 15.61
N PHE A 115 -17.20 -7.56 15.70
CA PHE A 115 -16.04 -8.10 15.01
C PHE A 115 -15.59 -9.46 15.60
N GLU A 116 -15.59 -9.58 16.93
CA GLU A 116 -15.26 -10.83 17.63
C GLU A 116 -16.22 -11.96 17.22
N GLU A 117 -17.53 -11.68 17.15
CA GLU A 117 -18.53 -12.65 16.68
C GLU A 117 -18.36 -12.99 15.20
N LEU A 118 -18.09 -11.99 14.35
CA LEU A 118 -17.96 -12.18 12.91
C LEU A 118 -16.77 -13.08 12.54
N GLY A 119 -15.75 -13.16 13.40
CA GLY A 119 -14.61 -14.07 13.22
C GLY A 119 -14.97 -15.55 13.23
N THR A 120 -16.17 -15.92 13.65
CA THR A 120 -16.69 -17.30 13.49
C THR A 120 -17.15 -17.61 12.07
N LYS A 121 -17.45 -16.60 11.25
CA LYS A 121 -18.01 -16.73 9.89
C LYS A 121 -17.02 -16.32 8.79
N ALA A 122 -16.12 -15.38 9.09
CA ALA A 122 -15.17 -14.83 8.14
C ALA A 122 -13.77 -15.45 8.31
N ASP A 123 -13.14 -15.78 7.18
CA ASP A 123 -11.75 -16.24 7.14
C ASP A 123 -10.80 -15.04 7.17
N TRP A 124 -10.43 -14.56 8.37
CA TRP A 124 -9.50 -13.44 8.51
C TRP A 124 -8.08 -13.75 8.00
N LEU A 125 -7.75 -15.03 7.81
CA LEU A 125 -6.50 -15.46 7.17
C LEU A 125 -6.47 -15.16 5.67
N LEU A 126 -7.51 -14.52 5.12
CA LEU A 126 -7.49 -13.93 3.78
C LEU A 126 -6.75 -12.59 3.73
N PHE A 127 -6.38 -12.01 4.87
CA PHE A 127 -5.71 -10.71 4.95
C PHE A 127 -4.38 -10.84 5.69
N ASP A 128 -3.43 -9.96 5.38
CA ASP A 128 -2.21 -9.77 6.15
C ASP A 128 -2.51 -9.05 7.47
N CYS A 129 -3.52 -8.17 7.47
CA CYS A 129 -4.09 -7.55 8.66
C CYS A 129 -5.52 -7.06 8.40
N VAL A 130 -6.35 -7.07 9.44
CA VAL A 130 -7.69 -6.50 9.43
C VAL A 130 -7.73 -5.31 10.38
N PHE A 131 -8.09 -4.14 9.84
CA PHE A 131 -8.22 -2.89 10.57
C PHE A 131 -9.69 -2.65 10.90
N THR A 132 -10.02 -2.48 12.18
CA THR A 132 -11.39 -2.19 12.62
C THR A 132 -11.47 -0.79 13.21
N SER A 133 -12.57 -0.10 12.97
CA SER A 133 -12.78 1.24 13.56
C SER A 133 -12.75 1.21 15.08
N ALA A 134 -13.19 0.11 15.70
CA ALA A 134 -13.23 0.00 17.16
C ALA A 134 -11.84 -0.08 17.78
N SER A 135 -10.91 -0.78 17.12
CA SER A 135 -9.51 -0.83 17.58
C SER A 135 -8.75 0.45 17.26
N ALA A 136 -9.06 1.11 16.14
CA ALA A 136 -8.43 2.35 15.73
C ALA A 136 -8.93 3.59 16.49
N GLY A 137 -10.14 3.55 17.06
CA GLY A 137 -10.78 4.71 17.71
C GLY A 137 -11.33 5.76 16.74
N THR A 138 -11.33 5.45 15.44
CA THR A 138 -11.74 6.32 14.33
C THR A 138 -12.36 5.46 13.22
N ARG A 139 -13.23 6.03 12.39
CA ARG A 139 -14.03 5.27 11.40
C ARG A 139 -13.93 5.89 10.01
N LYS A 140 -14.26 5.15 8.96
CA LYS A 140 -14.47 5.72 7.62
C LYS A 140 -15.72 6.62 7.64
N PRO A 141 -15.76 7.77 6.97
CA PRO A 141 -14.72 8.38 6.12
C PRO A 141 -13.75 9.35 6.85
N GLU A 142 -13.61 9.26 8.19
CA GLU A 142 -12.67 10.12 8.93
C GLU A 142 -11.22 9.85 8.47
N LEU A 143 -10.51 10.90 8.04
CA LEU A 143 -9.14 10.79 7.49
C LEU A 143 -8.16 10.12 8.45
N GLY A 144 -8.38 10.27 9.77
CA GLY A 144 -7.57 9.66 10.82
C GLY A 144 -7.48 8.14 10.70
N PHE A 145 -8.54 7.46 10.23
CA PHE A 145 -8.52 6.00 10.10
C PHE A 145 -7.60 5.56 8.96
N TYR A 146 -7.70 6.22 7.80
CA TYR A 146 -6.82 5.94 6.67
C TYR A 146 -5.35 6.24 6.99
N SER A 147 -5.06 7.37 7.65
CA SER A 147 -3.70 7.70 8.10
C SER A 147 -3.17 6.68 9.11
N HIS A 148 -4.00 6.21 10.04
CA HIS A 148 -3.63 5.13 10.97
C HIS A 148 -3.23 3.85 10.21
N VAL A 149 -4.02 3.45 9.22
CA VAL A 149 -3.74 2.25 8.40
C VAL A 149 -2.45 2.42 7.61
N LEU A 150 -2.26 3.53 6.89
CA LEU A 150 -1.03 3.81 6.13
C LEU A 150 0.23 3.74 7.00
N ASN A 151 0.18 4.37 8.19
CA ASN A 151 1.29 4.34 9.14
C ASN A 151 1.59 2.92 9.63
N ARG A 152 0.56 2.08 9.83
CA ARG A 152 0.73 0.72 10.33
C ARG A 152 1.26 -0.24 9.26
N ILE A 153 0.87 -0.07 8.01
CA ILE A 153 1.35 -0.91 6.89
C ILE A 153 2.70 -0.41 6.33
N GLY A 154 3.10 0.83 6.62
CA GLY A 154 4.39 1.37 6.22
C GLY A 154 4.52 1.65 4.72
N LEU A 155 3.40 1.90 4.04
CA LEU A 155 3.37 2.19 2.60
C LEU A 155 2.95 3.64 2.34
N ALA A 156 3.50 4.22 1.27
CA ALA A 156 3.05 5.51 0.79
C ALA A 156 1.63 5.40 0.20
N ALA A 157 0.81 6.44 0.36
CA ALA A 157 -0.58 6.43 -0.07
C ALA A 157 -0.75 6.08 -1.57
N ASN A 158 0.13 6.60 -2.42
CA ASN A 158 0.12 6.34 -3.86
C ASN A 158 0.43 4.87 -4.25
N GLN A 159 0.93 4.06 -3.32
CA GLN A 159 1.17 2.62 -3.48
C GLN A 159 -0.02 1.77 -3.00
N VAL A 160 -1.13 2.39 -2.58
CA VAL A 160 -2.26 1.69 -1.96
C VAL A 160 -3.52 1.89 -2.80
N ILE A 161 -4.25 0.79 -3.02
CA ILE A 161 -5.63 0.81 -3.50
C ILE A 161 -6.55 0.62 -2.30
N PHE A 162 -7.63 1.39 -2.25
CA PHE A 162 -8.72 1.21 -1.29
C PHE A 162 -10.02 0.96 -2.04
N ILE A 163 -10.78 -0.05 -1.63
CA ILE A 163 -12.03 -0.47 -2.26
C ILE A 163 -13.13 -0.48 -1.21
N ASP A 164 -14.22 0.22 -1.49
CA ASP A 164 -15.35 0.37 -0.57
C ASP A 164 -16.64 0.55 -1.38
N ASP A 165 -17.79 0.13 -0.86
CA ASP A 165 -19.08 0.29 -1.54
C ASP A 165 -19.56 1.75 -1.57
N LYS A 166 -19.05 2.61 -0.68
CA LYS A 166 -19.50 4.00 -0.54
C LYS A 166 -18.55 4.99 -1.19
N ASP A 167 -19.11 5.87 -2.02
CA ASP A 167 -18.40 6.99 -2.64
C ASP A 167 -17.64 7.86 -1.62
N GLU A 168 -18.30 8.20 -0.50
CA GLU A 168 -17.70 9.04 0.56
C GLU A 168 -16.42 8.45 1.14
N ASN A 169 -16.35 7.12 1.26
CA ASN A 169 -15.18 6.42 1.79
C ASN A 169 -14.06 6.37 0.74
N ALA A 170 -14.40 6.15 -0.53
CA ALA A 170 -13.45 6.19 -1.63
C ALA A 170 -12.87 7.60 -1.83
N ASP A 171 -13.69 8.64 -1.72
CA ASP A 171 -13.28 10.04 -1.82
C ASP A 171 -12.35 10.47 -0.68
N ALA A 172 -12.65 10.08 0.56
CA ALA A 172 -11.76 10.30 1.69
C ALA A 172 -10.37 9.69 1.47
N ALA A 173 -10.31 8.46 0.94
CA ALA A 173 -9.06 7.81 0.57
C ALA A 173 -8.29 8.62 -0.51
N ARG A 174 -8.99 9.08 -1.55
CA ARG A 174 -8.40 9.90 -2.63
C ARG A 174 -7.80 11.19 -2.12
N THR A 175 -8.40 11.83 -1.11
CA THR A 175 -7.85 13.08 -0.53
C THR A 175 -6.46 12.90 0.11
N LEU A 176 -6.12 11.67 0.53
CA LEU A 176 -4.82 11.31 1.07
C LEU A 176 -3.84 10.78 0.02
N GLY A 177 -4.24 10.74 -1.26
CA GLY A 177 -3.45 10.19 -2.35
C GLY A 177 -3.56 8.67 -2.52
N ILE A 178 -4.45 8.01 -1.77
CA ILE A 178 -4.78 6.59 -1.96
C ILE A 178 -5.61 6.44 -3.24
N ARG A 179 -5.38 5.39 -4.01
CA ARG A 179 -6.25 5.06 -5.16
C ARG A 179 -7.57 4.47 -4.64
N GLY A 180 -8.52 5.34 -4.30
CA GLY A 180 -9.88 4.96 -3.89
C GLY A 180 -10.74 4.52 -5.09
N LEU A 181 -11.33 3.33 -5.00
CA LEU A 181 -12.25 2.74 -5.98
C LEU A 181 -13.57 2.39 -5.29
N VAL A 182 -14.68 2.64 -5.96
CA VAL A 182 -16.00 2.26 -5.48
C VAL A 182 -16.27 0.83 -5.92
N PHE A 183 -16.72 -0.02 -5.02
CA PHE A 183 -16.96 -1.43 -5.32
C PHE A 183 -18.14 -1.62 -6.27
N GLY A 184 -18.01 -2.59 -7.16
CA GLY A 184 -18.99 -2.95 -8.18
C GLY A 184 -18.49 -4.07 -9.09
N ASP A 185 -19.31 -4.51 -10.04
CA ASP A 185 -19.04 -5.68 -10.88
C ASP A 185 -17.72 -5.61 -11.68
N TRP A 186 -17.25 -4.40 -11.98
CA TRP A 186 -16.01 -4.12 -12.71
C TRP A 186 -14.74 -4.19 -11.85
N THR A 187 -14.89 -4.31 -10.53
CA THR A 187 -13.77 -4.16 -9.58
C THR A 187 -12.70 -5.21 -9.81
N VAL A 188 -13.10 -6.48 -9.92
CA VAL A 188 -12.15 -7.60 -10.09
C VAL A 188 -11.37 -7.44 -11.40
N ASP A 189 -12.05 -7.11 -12.50
CA ASP A 189 -11.40 -6.92 -13.81
C ASP A 189 -10.41 -5.75 -13.79
N THR A 190 -10.78 -4.65 -13.13
CA THR A 190 -9.89 -3.49 -12.97
C THR A 190 -8.65 -3.84 -12.16
N LEU A 191 -8.81 -4.58 -11.06
CA LEU A 191 -7.68 -5.03 -10.26
C LEU A 191 -6.81 -6.03 -11.03
N ARG A 192 -7.42 -6.90 -11.85
CA ARG A 192 -6.66 -7.80 -12.73
C ARG A 192 -5.81 -7.02 -13.72
N GLU A 193 -6.36 -5.97 -14.34
CA GLU A 193 -5.62 -5.13 -15.27
C GLU A 193 -4.47 -4.40 -14.56
N ILE A 194 -4.70 -3.87 -13.36
CA ILE A 194 -3.67 -3.19 -12.58
C ILE A 194 -2.52 -4.14 -12.21
N PHE A 195 -2.82 -5.35 -11.74
CA PHE A 195 -1.83 -6.23 -11.14
C PHE A 195 -1.25 -7.29 -12.07
N TYR A 196 -1.97 -7.72 -13.10
CA TYR A 196 -1.58 -8.83 -13.98
C TYR A 196 -1.33 -8.44 -15.44
N SER A 197 -1.55 -7.18 -15.83
CA SER A 197 -1.06 -6.66 -17.11
C SER A 197 0.47 -6.75 -17.20
N PRO A 198 1.06 -6.71 -18.42
CA PRO A 198 2.51 -6.65 -18.59
C PRO A 198 3.17 -5.51 -17.80
N ILE A 199 2.50 -4.36 -17.72
CA ILE A 199 2.96 -3.19 -16.96
C ILE A 199 2.95 -3.50 -15.45
N GLY A 200 1.84 -4.02 -14.92
CA GLY A 200 1.74 -4.40 -13.50
C GLY A 200 2.77 -5.47 -13.11
N LYS A 201 3.01 -6.44 -13.99
CA LYS A 201 4.06 -7.46 -13.82
C LYS A 201 5.46 -6.86 -13.80
N GLY A 202 5.76 -5.95 -14.73
CA GLY A 202 7.05 -5.25 -14.78
C GLY A 202 7.33 -4.46 -13.51
N TRP A 203 6.36 -3.66 -13.06
CA TRP A 203 6.48 -2.92 -11.80
C TRP A 203 6.75 -3.82 -10.60
N ARG A 204 6.01 -4.93 -10.50
CA ARG A 204 6.20 -5.90 -9.43
C ARG A 204 7.59 -6.53 -9.45
N TRP A 205 8.07 -6.86 -10.65
CA TRP A 205 9.41 -7.41 -10.81
C TRP A 205 10.45 -6.43 -10.24
N LEU A 206 10.34 -5.13 -10.53
CA LEU A 206 11.25 -4.12 -9.97
C LEU A 206 11.21 -4.09 -8.44
N TYR A 207 10.02 -4.09 -7.82
CA TYR A 207 9.90 -4.12 -6.35
C TYR A 207 10.50 -5.38 -5.71
N GLN A 208 10.38 -6.54 -6.35
CA GLN A 208 10.87 -7.82 -5.82
C GLN A 208 12.37 -8.03 -6.02
N ASN A 209 12.94 -7.42 -7.06
CA ASN A 209 14.29 -7.70 -7.52
C ASN A 209 15.22 -6.48 -7.41
N ALA A 210 14.80 -5.42 -6.71
CA ALA A 210 15.59 -4.19 -6.53
C ALA A 210 17.00 -4.44 -5.97
N ASN A 211 17.20 -5.49 -5.18
CA ASN A 211 18.53 -5.90 -4.70
C ASN A 211 19.22 -6.99 -5.53
N GLN A 212 18.51 -7.59 -6.48
CA GLN A 212 18.98 -8.70 -7.31
C GLN A 212 19.39 -8.21 -8.71
N CYS A 213 20.18 -7.15 -8.75
CA CYS A 213 20.70 -6.58 -10.00
C CYS A 213 22.12 -7.08 -10.25
N GLY A 214 22.23 -8.06 -11.14
CA GLY A 214 23.50 -8.59 -11.61
C GLY A 214 23.58 -8.52 -13.13
N SER A 215 24.74 -8.14 -13.64
CA SER A 215 25.04 -8.09 -15.07
C SER A 215 25.99 -9.24 -15.42
N THR A 216 25.58 -10.11 -16.34
CA THR A 216 26.30 -11.33 -16.69
C THR A 216 26.98 -11.21 -18.05
N THR A 217 28.28 -11.50 -18.10
CA THR A 217 29.05 -11.55 -19.35
C THR A 217 28.66 -12.75 -20.20
N THR A 218 29.08 -12.75 -21.47
CA THR A 218 28.92 -13.92 -22.35
C THR A 218 29.67 -15.17 -21.85
N SER A 219 30.69 -15.00 -21.01
CA SER A 219 31.42 -16.09 -20.34
C SER A 219 30.75 -16.59 -19.05
N GLY A 220 29.62 -16.01 -18.64
CA GLY A 220 28.85 -16.42 -17.46
C GLY A 220 29.30 -15.79 -16.14
N ILE A 221 30.22 -14.82 -16.17
CA ILE A 221 30.65 -14.09 -14.98
C ILE A 221 29.61 -13.01 -14.67
N THR A 222 29.13 -12.95 -13.43
CA THR A 222 28.13 -11.96 -13.01
C THR A 222 28.75 -10.94 -12.07
N PHE A 223 28.50 -9.66 -12.32
CA PHE A 223 28.91 -8.54 -11.49
C PHE A 223 27.69 -7.84 -10.91
N ALA A 224 27.77 -7.42 -9.64
CA ALA A 224 26.73 -6.60 -9.02
C ALA A 224 26.64 -5.22 -9.70
N ASP A 225 25.41 -4.81 -10.04
CA ASP A 225 25.12 -3.66 -10.89
C ASP A 225 24.50 -2.52 -10.05
N ASN A 226 25.30 -1.50 -9.74
CA ASN A 226 24.84 -0.32 -9.00
C ASN A 226 23.85 0.49 -9.82
N PHE A 227 24.10 0.65 -11.12
CA PHE A 227 23.29 1.50 -11.99
C PHE A 227 21.84 1.02 -12.03
N ALA A 228 21.63 -0.28 -12.22
CA ALA A 228 20.30 -0.88 -12.23
C ALA A 228 19.58 -0.72 -10.86
N LYS A 229 20.28 -0.92 -9.74
CA LYS A 229 19.70 -0.71 -8.39
C LYS A 229 19.25 0.75 -8.21
N LEU A 230 20.11 1.70 -8.55
CA LEU A 230 19.84 3.13 -8.41
C LEU A 230 18.71 3.57 -9.35
N LEU A 231 18.66 3.04 -10.57
CA LEU A 231 17.59 3.33 -11.52
C LEU A 231 16.25 2.82 -11.02
N ILE A 232 16.20 1.63 -10.41
CA ILE A 232 14.98 1.10 -9.79
C ILE A 232 14.50 2.03 -8.68
N VAL A 233 15.40 2.53 -7.83
CA VAL A 233 15.04 3.48 -6.75
C VAL A 233 14.53 4.80 -7.30
N ASP A 234 15.16 5.35 -8.34
CA ASP A 234 14.70 6.58 -8.98
C ASP A 234 13.31 6.39 -9.61
N ILE A 235 13.10 5.31 -10.34
CA ILE A 235 11.79 5.06 -10.97
C ILE A 235 10.70 4.83 -9.90
N LEU A 236 10.99 4.06 -8.86
CA LEU A 236 10.01 3.69 -7.82
C LEU A 236 9.87 4.74 -6.71
N GLN A 237 10.80 5.69 -6.64
CA GLN A 237 10.90 6.71 -5.59
C GLN A 237 10.87 6.10 -4.17
N ASP A 238 11.45 4.91 -4.01
CA ASP A 238 11.44 4.13 -2.77
C ASP A 238 12.85 3.60 -2.45
N ARG A 239 13.58 4.36 -1.63
CA ARG A 239 14.94 4.03 -1.18
C ARG A 239 15.01 2.81 -0.27
N SER A 240 13.89 2.39 0.33
CA SER A 240 13.87 1.23 1.23
C SER A 240 14.06 -0.10 0.49
N LEU A 241 13.95 -0.08 -0.84
CA LEU A 241 14.04 -1.25 -1.69
C LEU A 241 15.46 -1.77 -1.88
N ILE A 242 16.48 -0.93 -1.69
CA ILE A 242 17.87 -1.30 -1.92
C ILE A 242 18.70 -1.24 -0.65
N ASP A 243 19.71 -2.10 -0.57
CA ASP A 243 20.67 -2.20 0.52
C ASP A 243 21.88 -1.27 0.38
N ILE A 244 21.68 -0.14 -0.30
CA ILE A 244 22.74 0.80 -0.64
C ILE A 244 22.46 2.16 0.00
N SER A 245 23.50 2.75 0.57
CA SER A 245 23.49 4.12 1.08
C SER A 245 24.73 4.86 0.58
N TRP A 246 24.69 6.20 0.61
CA TRP A 246 25.82 6.99 0.14
C TRP A 246 27.14 6.66 0.88
N GLY A 247 27.06 6.39 2.19
CA GLY A 247 28.22 6.00 2.99
C GLY A 247 29.39 6.99 2.93
N SER A 248 30.61 6.45 2.88
CA SER A 248 31.87 7.21 2.71
C SER A 248 32.29 7.39 1.25
N SER A 249 31.49 6.90 0.29
CA SER A 249 31.80 6.99 -1.13
C SER A 249 31.84 8.45 -1.58
N LYS A 250 32.77 8.79 -2.48
CA LYS A 250 32.85 10.12 -3.09
C LYS A 250 32.17 10.16 -4.45
N THR A 251 32.30 9.08 -5.21
CA THR A 251 31.77 8.88 -6.57
C THR A 251 31.36 7.41 -6.69
N TRP A 252 30.63 7.07 -7.75
CA TRP A 252 30.03 5.74 -7.93
C TRP A 252 30.44 5.12 -9.26
N ASN A 253 30.60 3.80 -9.27
CA ASN A 253 30.85 3.00 -10.45
C ASN A 253 29.63 2.16 -10.83
N PHE A 254 29.56 1.79 -12.10
CA PHE A 254 28.52 0.92 -12.63
C PHE A 254 28.52 -0.48 -11.96
N PHE A 255 29.68 -1.12 -11.84
CA PHE A 255 29.83 -2.46 -11.24
C PHE A 255 30.57 -2.40 -9.91
N VAL A 256 30.01 -3.01 -8.85
CA VAL A 256 30.62 -3.02 -7.50
C VAL A 256 31.90 -3.85 -7.44
N ASP A 257 31.92 -4.94 -8.19
CA ASP A 257 32.94 -5.98 -8.10
C ASP A 257 34.23 -5.62 -8.85
N LYS A 258 35.19 -6.55 -8.89
CA LYS A 258 36.42 -6.43 -9.67
C LYS A 258 36.57 -7.61 -10.62
N ASP A 259 37.27 -7.40 -11.73
CA ASP A 259 37.70 -8.46 -12.62
C ASP A 259 39.23 -8.64 -12.56
N GLU A 260 39.79 -9.39 -13.51
CA GLU A 260 41.24 -9.64 -13.63
C GLU A 260 42.07 -8.36 -13.81
N ARG A 261 41.46 -7.26 -14.26
CA ARG A 261 42.07 -5.94 -14.47
C ARG A 261 41.93 -5.03 -13.25
N GLY A 262 41.18 -5.45 -12.23
CA GLY A 262 40.93 -4.67 -11.02
C GLY A 262 39.49 -4.18 -10.90
N TYR A 263 39.28 -3.19 -10.04
CA TYR A 263 37.96 -2.60 -9.81
C TYR A 263 37.51 -1.79 -11.03
N PHE A 264 36.21 -1.82 -11.31
CA PHE A 264 35.64 -0.93 -12.31
C PHE A 264 35.72 0.53 -11.83
N PRO A 265 36.12 1.47 -12.72
CA PRO A 265 36.26 2.87 -12.36
C PRO A 265 34.89 3.50 -12.08
N ASP A 266 34.89 4.54 -11.25
CA ASP A 266 33.71 5.39 -11.08
C ASP A 266 33.38 6.11 -12.40
N ASP A 267 32.10 6.41 -12.59
CA ASP A 267 31.60 7.07 -13.79
C ASP A 267 30.59 8.17 -13.43
N LEU A 268 30.50 9.19 -14.28
CA LEU A 268 29.66 10.35 -14.02
C LEU A 268 28.16 10.02 -14.09
N ASP A 269 27.77 9.03 -14.90
CA ASP A 269 26.37 8.64 -15.10
C ASP A 269 25.80 7.98 -13.84
N THR A 270 26.50 6.97 -13.33
CA THR A 270 26.14 6.25 -12.10
C THR A 270 26.25 7.18 -10.89
N THR A 271 27.26 8.07 -10.85
CA THR A 271 27.38 9.09 -9.81
C THR A 271 26.20 10.06 -9.83
N SER A 272 25.80 10.54 -11.01
CA SER A 272 24.65 11.45 -11.15
C SER A 272 23.36 10.78 -10.70
N LEU A 273 23.15 9.52 -11.12
CA LEU A 273 21.99 8.74 -10.72
C LEU A 273 21.99 8.48 -9.21
N ALA A 274 23.15 8.21 -8.59
CA ALA A 274 23.27 8.05 -7.15
C ALA A 274 22.92 9.34 -6.39
N LEU A 275 23.29 10.52 -6.91
CA LEU A 275 22.90 11.81 -6.29
C LEU A 275 21.38 11.99 -6.27
N ILE A 276 20.71 11.63 -7.36
CA ILE A 276 19.24 11.72 -7.50
C ILE A 276 18.54 10.68 -6.62
N ALA A 277 18.97 9.42 -6.71
CA ALA A 277 18.30 8.30 -6.05
C ALA A 277 18.56 8.27 -4.53
N LEU A 278 19.79 8.53 -4.09
CA LEU A 278 20.15 8.43 -2.66
C LEU A 278 19.96 9.75 -1.91
N GLN A 279 20.01 10.89 -2.61
CA GLN A 279 19.85 12.25 -2.05
C GLN A 279 20.74 12.49 -0.80
N PRO A 280 22.08 12.47 -0.95
CA PRO A 280 23.00 12.71 0.16
C PRO A 280 22.96 14.18 0.64
N SER A 281 23.74 14.49 1.67
CA SER A 281 23.81 15.84 2.23
C SER A 281 24.22 16.89 1.19
N THR A 282 23.75 18.14 1.34
CA THR A 282 24.12 19.25 0.44
C THR A 282 25.64 19.43 0.34
N LYS A 283 26.38 19.22 1.44
CA LYS A 283 27.85 19.26 1.45
C LYS A 283 28.44 18.21 0.51
N THR A 284 27.89 16.99 0.55
CA THR A 284 28.27 15.91 -0.36
C THR A 284 27.95 16.30 -1.79
N VAL A 285 26.72 16.73 -2.07
CA VAL A 285 26.30 17.14 -3.42
C VAL A 285 27.24 18.20 -4.00
N SER A 286 27.53 19.27 -3.25
CA SER A 286 28.45 20.32 -3.71
C SER A 286 29.86 19.80 -3.97
N SER A 287 30.39 18.94 -3.09
CA SER A 287 31.72 18.35 -3.28
C SER A 287 31.79 17.47 -4.52
N VAL A 288 30.74 16.69 -4.79
CA VAL A 288 30.67 15.79 -5.94
C VAL A 288 30.53 16.59 -7.23
N LEU A 289 29.59 17.53 -7.30
CA LEU A 289 29.38 18.36 -8.48
C LEU A 289 30.61 19.19 -8.85
N ASN A 290 31.34 19.73 -7.84
CA ASN A 290 32.62 20.39 -8.09
C ASN A 290 33.63 19.43 -8.72
N LYS A 291 33.79 18.23 -8.15
CA LYS A 291 34.69 17.21 -8.70
C LYS A 291 34.27 16.81 -10.13
N MET A 292 32.98 16.61 -10.39
CA MET A 292 32.47 16.27 -11.73
C MET A 292 32.78 17.35 -12.77
N SER A 293 32.78 18.63 -12.36
CA SER A 293 33.12 19.75 -13.26
C SER A 293 34.58 19.77 -13.74
N GLU A 294 35.46 19.02 -13.07
CA GLU A 294 36.86 18.84 -13.49
C GLU A 294 37.01 17.79 -14.61
N TYR A 295 35.98 16.95 -14.84
CA TYR A 295 35.97 15.87 -15.84
C TYR A 295 35.20 16.29 -17.10
N VAL A 296 35.69 17.34 -17.76
CA VAL A 296 35.14 17.86 -19.02
C VAL A 296 36.20 17.80 -20.12
N ASN A 297 35.77 17.48 -21.34
CA ASN A 297 36.58 17.58 -22.54
C ASN A 297 36.77 19.06 -22.93
N ASP A 298 37.70 19.31 -23.86
CA ASP A 298 37.99 20.66 -24.38
C ASP A 298 36.76 21.35 -25.00
N ASP A 299 35.77 20.58 -25.47
CA ASP A 299 34.50 21.05 -26.02
C ASP A 299 33.41 21.29 -24.96
N GLY A 300 33.71 21.04 -23.69
CA GLY A 300 32.78 21.18 -22.56
C GLY A 300 31.87 19.97 -22.33
N ALA A 301 32.01 18.88 -23.11
CA ALA A 301 31.26 17.65 -22.85
C ALA A 301 31.85 16.88 -21.67
N PHE A 302 31.00 16.22 -20.87
CA PHE A 302 31.44 15.41 -19.75
C PHE A 302 32.20 14.16 -20.19
N GLN A 303 33.28 13.82 -19.47
CA GLN A 303 33.95 12.53 -19.60
C GLN A 303 33.19 11.46 -18.83
N VAL A 304 32.69 10.44 -19.53
CA VAL A 304 31.83 9.41 -18.92
C VAL A 304 32.53 8.67 -17.78
N ILE A 305 33.83 8.38 -17.91
CA ILE A 305 34.60 7.63 -16.92
C ILE A 305 35.46 8.59 -16.09
N ILE A 306 35.30 8.52 -14.76
CA ILE A 306 36.17 9.19 -13.79
C ILE A 306 37.40 8.30 -13.65
N MET A 307 38.39 8.44 -14.55
CA MET A 307 39.66 7.76 -14.34
C MET A 307 40.29 8.32 -13.07
N ALA A 308 40.38 7.49 -12.03
CA ALA A 308 41.46 7.67 -11.07
C ALA A 308 42.73 7.48 -11.90
N LEU A 309 43.50 8.56 -12.10
CA LEU A 309 44.89 8.40 -12.51
C LEU A 309 45.49 7.35 -11.56
N PRO A 310 46.16 6.30 -12.08
CA PRO A 310 46.84 5.38 -11.18
C PRO A 310 47.77 6.23 -10.32
N GLU A 311 47.64 6.11 -8.99
CA GLU A 311 48.67 6.65 -8.11
C GLU A 311 49.99 6.05 -8.61
N GLU A 312 50.87 6.92 -9.13
CA GLU A 312 52.23 6.56 -9.52
C GLU A 312 52.87 5.84 -8.33
N GLN A 313 53.18 4.55 -8.51
CA GLN A 313 54.12 3.83 -7.66
C GLN A 313 55.56 4.19 -8.05
#